data_AF-A0A6G3LQ78-F1
#
_entry.id   AF-A0A6G3LQ78-F1
#
_cell.length_a   1.000
_cell.length_b   1.000
_cell.length_c   1.000
_cell.angle_alpha   90.00
_cell.angle_beta   90.00
_cell.angle_gamma   90.00
#
_symmetry.space_group_name_H-M   'P 1'
#
loop_
_entity.id
_entity.type
_entity.pdbx_description
1 polymer ?
#
loop_
_entity_poly.entity_id
_entity_poly.type
_entity_poly.pdbx_seq_one_letter_code
_entity_poly.pdbx_strand_id
1 'polypeptide(L)'
;PTYVSLIAGPSSTGDIGHRRVYGAHGPVEVHVVLVDNGRRRAAGDVLLREQLRCIRCGYCQFVCPVWGQTANNWGGSAYGGPMGVAWTAITEGVERGAALAMLCLGCGRCDLACPVEIPLSKVIWGLKERYVAKA
;
A
#
# COMPACT_ATOMS: atom_id res chain seq x y z
N PRO A 1 2.89 15.24 -1.43
CA PRO A 1 3.49 14.42 -2.51
C PRO A 1 2.42 13.52 -3.16
N THR A 2 1.94 13.91 -4.35
CA THR A 2 1.04 13.09 -5.16
C THR A 2 1.88 12.13 -5.99
N TYR A 3 1.74 10.82 -5.81
CA TYR A 3 2.46 9.82 -6.60
C TYR A 3 1.85 9.77 -8.00
N VAL A 4 2.49 10.45 -8.95
CA VAL A 4 2.14 10.35 -10.37
C VAL A 4 3.11 9.36 -11.01
N SER A 5 2.59 8.23 -11.47
CA SER A 5 3.34 7.31 -12.33
C SER A 5 2.99 7.65 -13.78
N LEU A 6 3.96 8.18 -14.52
CA LEU A 6 3.82 8.49 -15.94
C LEU A 6 4.45 7.37 -16.76
N ILE A 7 3.62 6.64 -17.52
CA ILE A 7 4.09 5.79 -18.61
C ILE A 7 3.95 6.62 -19.88
N ALA A 8 5.06 7.06 -20.44
CA ALA A 8 5.09 7.86 -21.68
C ALA A 8 5.42 6.97 -22.89
N GLY A 9 4.92 7.38 -24.06
CA GLY A 9 5.30 6.79 -25.33
C GLY A 9 6.71 7.19 -25.78
N PRO A 10 7.07 6.87 -27.04
CA PRO A 10 8.36 7.24 -27.61
C PRO A 10 8.61 8.75 -27.51
N SER A 11 9.70 9.11 -26.83
CA SER A 11 10.15 10.50 -26.71
C SER A 11 10.68 11.04 -28.03
N SER A 12 10.73 12.36 -28.16
CA SER A 12 11.42 13.04 -29.26
C SER A 12 12.56 13.90 -28.75
N THR A 13 13.68 13.95 -29.48
CA THR A 13 14.81 14.87 -29.21
C THR A 13 15.14 15.71 -30.45
N GLY A 14 15.64 16.92 -30.22
CA GLY A 14 16.23 17.79 -31.26
C GLY A 14 17.76 17.77 -31.28
N ASP A 15 18.39 17.13 -30.30
CA ASP A 15 19.86 17.18 -30.11
C ASP A 15 20.62 16.39 -31.18
N ILE A 16 19.93 15.50 -31.90
CA ILE A 16 20.49 14.72 -32.99
C ILE A 16 20.46 15.58 -34.26
N GLY A 17 21.56 16.29 -34.50
CA GLY A 17 21.77 17.07 -35.72
C GLY A 17 20.78 18.22 -35.89
N HIS A 18 20.27 18.79 -34.79
CA HIS A 18 19.26 19.86 -34.79
C HIS A 18 17.97 19.49 -35.53
N ARG A 19 17.67 18.19 -35.63
CA ARG A 19 16.45 17.68 -36.24
C ARG A 19 15.62 16.96 -35.19
N ARG A 20 14.30 17.14 -35.26
CA ARG A 20 13.34 16.44 -34.42
C ARG A 20 13.35 14.96 -34.80
N VAL A 21 13.89 14.10 -33.94
CA VAL A 21 13.87 12.65 -34.08
C VAL A 21 12.92 12.07 -33.03
N TYR A 22 12.02 11.18 -33.45
CA TYR A 22 11.10 10.45 -32.56
C TYR A 22 11.66 9.06 -32.24
N GLY A 23 11.35 8.54 -31.06
CA GLY A 23 11.85 7.24 -30.60
C GLY A 23 13.28 7.28 -30.06
N ALA A 24 13.76 8.45 -29.62
CA ALA A 24 15.10 8.55 -29.00
C ALA A 24 15.19 7.72 -27.70
N HIS A 25 14.12 7.74 -26.91
CA HIS A 25 13.93 6.92 -25.72
C HIS A 25 12.45 6.54 -25.58
N GLY A 26 12.15 5.47 -24.85
CA GLY A 26 10.78 5.03 -24.57
C GLY A 26 10.44 3.69 -25.23
N PRO A 27 9.37 3.02 -24.76
CA PRO A 27 9.04 1.67 -25.21
C PRO A 27 8.40 1.65 -26.60
N VAL A 28 8.66 0.58 -27.36
CA VAL A 28 7.97 0.28 -28.63
C VAL A 28 6.54 -0.20 -28.37
N GLU A 29 6.34 -0.95 -27.27
CA GLU A 29 5.04 -1.46 -26.84
C GLU A 29 4.87 -1.31 -25.33
N VAL A 30 3.63 -1.09 -24.89
CA VAL A 30 3.26 -1.03 -23.48
C VAL A 30 2.18 -2.09 -23.21
N HIS A 31 2.50 -3.04 -22.35
CA HIS A 31 1.58 -4.09 -21.91
C HIS A 31 1.11 -3.77 -20.48
N VAL A 32 -0.20 -3.59 -20.29
CA VAL A 32 -0.78 -3.30 -18.98
C VAL A 32 -1.51 -4.53 -18.45
N VAL A 33 -0.98 -5.11 -17.37
CA VAL A 33 -1.61 -6.25 -16.69
C VAL A 33 -2.34 -5.76 -15.44
N LEU A 34 -3.67 -5.88 -15.45
CA LEU A 34 -4.50 -5.55 -14.30
C LEU A 34 -4.71 -6.80 -13.43
N VAL A 35 -4.12 -6.80 -12.24
CA VAL A 35 -4.23 -7.90 -11.28
C VAL A 35 -5.10 -7.46 -10.12
N ASP A 36 -6.17 -8.22 -9.83
CA ASP A 36 -7.04 -7.94 -8.68
C ASP A 36 -6.25 -8.00 -7.36
N ASN A 37 -5.48 -9.08 -7.18
CA ASN A 37 -4.65 -9.33 -6.00
C ASN A 37 -5.43 -9.21 -4.67
N GLY A 38 -6.66 -9.75 -4.63
CA GLY A 38 -7.50 -9.78 -3.44
C GLY A 38 -8.37 -8.54 -3.23
N ARG A 39 -8.28 -7.52 -4.09
CA ARG A 39 -9.02 -6.26 -3.93
C ARG A 39 -10.53 -6.42 -4.04
N ARG A 40 -11.04 -7.26 -4.94
CA ARG A 40 -12.47 -7.57 -5.03
C ARG A 40 -13.02 -8.18 -3.73
N ARG A 41 -12.27 -9.10 -3.11
CA ARG A 41 -12.65 -9.67 -1.81
C ARG A 41 -12.63 -8.60 -0.71
N ALA A 42 -11.57 -7.79 -0.68
CA ALA A 42 -11.44 -6.70 0.28
C ALA A 42 -12.57 -5.67 0.14
N ALA A 43 -13.04 -5.39 -1.08
CA ALA A 43 -14.15 -4.46 -1.32
C ALA A 43 -15.47 -4.92 -0.69
N GLY A 44 -15.68 -6.24 -0.58
CA GLY A 44 -16.83 -6.84 0.12
C GLY A 44 -16.66 -6.95 1.64
N ASP A 45 -15.47 -6.71 2.17
CA ASP A 45 -15.17 -6.79 3.61
C ASP A 45 -15.31 -5.42 4.27
N VAL A 46 -16.15 -5.32 5.31
CA VAL A 46 -16.45 -4.07 6.01
C VAL A 46 -15.23 -3.37 6.59
N LEU A 47 -14.19 -4.13 6.97
CA LEU A 47 -12.95 -3.57 7.50
C LEU A 47 -11.94 -3.32 6.38
N LEU A 48 -11.70 -4.31 5.52
CA LEU A 48 -10.61 -4.22 4.54
C LEU A 48 -10.92 -3.28 3.37
N ARG A 49 -12.19 -2.99 3.08
CA ARG A 49 -12.56 -2.04 2.02
C ARG A 49 -11.98 -0.65 2.25
N GLU A 50 -11.83 -0.25 3.52
CA GLU A 50 -11.32 1.07 3.90
C GLU A 50 -9.86 1.23 3.45
N GLN A 51 -9.09 0.14 3.49
CA GLN A 51 -7.70 0.11 3.03
C GLN A 51 -7.55 0.36 1.52
N LEU A 52 -8.60 0.11 0.72
CA LEU A 52 -8.54 0.34 -0.74
C LEU A 52 -8.43 1.82 -1.11
N ARG A 53 -8.73 2.73 -0.17
CA ARG A 53 -8.54 4.18 -0.34
C ARG A 53 -7.07 4.62 -0.19
N CYS A 54 -6.20 3.71 0.23
CA CYS A 54 -4.82 4.00 0.57
C CYS A 54 -4.01 4.49 -0.64
N ILE A 55 -3.56 5.74 -0.59
CA ILE A 55 -2.70 6.36 -1.61
C ILE A 55 -1.21 6.07 -1.42
N ARG A 56 -0.86 5.18 -0.47
CA ARG A 56 0.53 4.78 -0.16
C ARG A 56 1.47 5.96 0.16
N CYS A 57 0.99 6.97 0.88
CA CYS A 57 1.80 8.14 1.27
C CYS A 57 2.86 7.85 2.35
N GLY A 58 2.76 6.73 3.07
CA GLY A 58 3.73 6.34 4.11
C GLY A 58 3.62 7.12 5.44
N TYR A 59 2.80 8.16 5.54
CA TYR A 59 2.76 9.01 6.75
C TYR A 59 2.35 8.25 8.02
N CYS A 60 1.47 7.25 7.89
CA CYS A 60 1.13 6.35 9.00
C CYS A 60 2.34 5.55 9.54
N GLN A 61 3.37 5.29 8.72
CA GLN A 61 4.60 4.62 9.15
C GLN A 61 5.47 5.58 9.98
N PHE A 62 5.61 6.83 9.54
CA PHE A 62 6.41 7.85 10.22
C PHE A 62 5.93 8.15 11.64
N VAL A 63 4.62 8.23 11.85
CA VAL A 63 4.06 8.52 13.19
C VAL A 63 4.04 7.31 14.11
N CYS A 64 4.40 6.12 13.61
CA CYS A 64 4.17 4.88 14.32
C CYS A 64 5.37 4.45 15.17
N PRO A 65 5.22 4.31 16.51
CA PRO A 65 6.33 3.97 17.38
C PRO A 65 6.91 2.57 17.10
N VAL A 66 6.07 1.57 16.80
CA VAL A 66 6.56 0.21 16.55
C VAL A 66 7.31 0.12 15.22
N TRP A 67 6.88 0.86 14.19
CA TRP A 67 7.58 0.87 12.90
C TRP A 67 8.93 1.56 13.04
N GLY A 68 9.01 2.63 13.82
CA GLY A 68 10.29 3.29 14.14
C GLY A 68 11.31 2.38 14.84
N GLN A 69 10.87 1.33 15.54
CA GLN A 69 11.76 0.38 16.22
C GLN A 69 12.04 -0.89 15.40
N THR A 70 11.04 -1.41 14.70
CA THR A 70 11.09 -2.74 14.08
C THR A 70 11.29 -2.70 12.57
N ALA A 71 11.00 -1.55 11.95
CA ALA A 71 10.97 -1.35 10.51
C ALA A 71 10.35 -2.56 9.80
N ASN A 72 11.06 -3.13 8.85
CA ASN A 72 10.66 -4.15 7.89
C ASN A 72 10.06 -5.43 8.51
N ASN A 73 10.17 -5.64 9.81
CA ASN A 73 9.56 -6.76 10.52
C ASN A 73 8.05 -6.57 10.78
N TRP A 74 7.52 -5.36 10.59
CA TRP A 74 6.11 -5.07 10.78
C TRP A 74 5.41 -4.64 9.49
N GLY A 75 4.31 -5.31 9.14
CA GLY A 75 3.45 -4.94 8.00
C GLY A 75 3.53 -5.91 6.83
N GLY A 76 4.58 -6.72 6.71
CA GLY A 76 4.73 -7.73 5.65
C GLY A 76 5.96 -7.46 4.77
N SER A 77 6.17 -8.31 3.76
CA SER A 77 7.36 -8.24 2.90
C SER A 77 7.28 -7.12 1.86
N ALA A 78 6.09 -6.91 1.30
CA ALA A 78 5.85 -5.91 0.25
C ALA A 78 5.45 -4.53 0.80
N TYR A 79 4.78 -4.49 1.96
CA TYR A 79 4.23 -3.27 2.53
C TYR A 79 4.59 -3.14 4.00
N GLY A 80 5.14 -1.99 4.39
CA GLY A 80 5.59 -1.72 5.76
C GLY A 80 4.57 -1.03 6.66
N GLY A 81 4.72 -1.25 7.96
CA GLY A 81 4.06 -0.53 9.05
C GLY A 81 2.55 -0.78 9.13
N PRO A 82 1.78 0.17 9.71
CA PRO A 82 0.35 -0.01 9.95
C PRO A 82 -0.46 -0.31 8.68
N MET A 83 -0.21 0.43 7.59
CA MET A 83 -0.87 0.16 6.29
C MET A 83 -0.45 -1.18 5.69
N GLY A 84 0.77 -1.64 6.00
CA GLY A 84 1.29 -2.91 5.56
C GLY A 84 0.46 -4.06 6.12
N VAL A 85 0.13 -4.03 7.41
CA VAL A 85 -0.70 -5.06 8.06
C VAL A 85 -2.00 -5.29 7.29
N ALA A 86 -2.70 -4.22 6.93
CA ALA A 86 -3.94 -4.29 6.18
C ALA A 86 -3.72 -4.74 4.72
N TRP A 87 -2.68 -4.25 4.04
CA TRP A 87 -2.37 -4.71 2.68
C TRP A 87 -1.98 -6.18 2.63
N THR A 88 -1.19 -6.65 3.58
CA THR A 88 -0.81 -8.06 3.71
C THR A 88 -2.03 -8.94 3.98
N ALA A 89 -3.00 -8.47 4.77
CA ALA A 89 -4.28 -9.18 4.91
C ALA A 89 -5.02 -9.35 3.57
N ILE A 90 -4.93 -8.37 2.67
CA ILE A 90 -5.59 -8.37 1.35
C ILE A 90 -4.84 -9.27 0.36
N THR A 91 -3.52 -9.13 0.28
CA THR A 91 -2.70 -9.74 -0.77
C THR A 91 -2.13 -11.11 -0.40
N GLU A 92 -1.89 -11.36 0.88
CA GLU A 92 -1.27 -12.60 1.39
C GLU A 92 -2.23 -13.41 2.29
N GLY A 93 -3.42 -12.88 2.59
CA GLY A 93 -4.44 -13.55 3.39
C GLY A 93 -4.59 -12.96 4.80
N VAL A 94 -5.83 -13.03 5.31
CA VAL A 94 -6.23 -12.41 6.58
C VAL A 94 -5.39 -12.94 7.74
N GLU A 95 -5.04 -14.22 7.73
CA GLU A 95 -4.25 -14.91 8.74
C GLU A 95 -2.87 -14.27 8.90
N ARG A 96 -2.21 -13.97 7.77
CA ARG A 96 -0.88 -13.35 7.76
C ARG A 96 -0.95 -11.92 8.29
N GLY A 97 -1.93 -11.14 7.83
CA GLY A 97 -2.17 -9.80 8.35
C GLY A 97 -2.54 -9.79 9.83
N ALA A 98 -3.35 -10.74 10.29
CA ALA A 98 -3.79 -10.88 11.67
C ALA A 98 -2.63 -11.21 12.63
N ALA A 99 -1.70 -12.09 12.22
CA ALA A 99 -0.49 -12.34 12.99
C ALA A 99 0.37 -11.07 13.16
N LEU A 100 0.54 -10.30 12.09
CA LEU A 100 1.29 -9.02 12.14
C LEU A 100 0.56 -7.92 12.92
N ALA A 101 -0.77 -7.97 12.99
CA ALA A 101 -1.59 -7.02 13.75
C ALA A 101 -1.26 -7.08 15.25
N MET A 102 -0.79 -8.22 15.75
CA MET A 102 -0.42 -8.40 17.17
C MET A 102 0.75 -7.53 17.62
N LEU A 103 1.59 -7.04 16.69
CA LEU A 103 2.66 -6.08 17.00
C LEU A 103 2.14 -4.66 17.29
N CYS A 104 0.91 -4.34 16.90
CA CYS A 104 0.36 -2.99 17.05
C CYS A 104 0.03 -2.67 18.52
N LEU A 105 0.52 -1.52 19.02
CA LEU A 105 0.22 -1.02 20.37
C LEU A 105 -1.18 -0.40 20.54
N GLY A 106 -1.94 -0.20 19.46
CA GLY A 106 -3.29 0.39 19.52
C GLY A 106 -3.32 1.90 19.81
N CYS A 107 -2.21 2.63 19.58
CA CYS A 107 -2.10 4.06 19.93
C CYS A 107 -2.91 5.05 19.06
N GLY A 108 -3.55 4.60 17.97
CA GLY A 108 -4.44 5.42 17.13
C GLY A 108 -3.77 6.52 16.27
N ARG A 109 -2.47 6.79 16.42
CA ARG A 109 -1.77 7.88 15.70
C ARG A 109 -1.89 7.80 14.17
N CYS A 110 -1.97 6.60 13.61
CA CYS A 110 -2.11 6.41 12.17
C CYS A 110 -3.41 6.97 11.61
N ASP A 111 -4.47 7.04 12.41
CA ASP A 111 -5.78 7.52 11.98
C ASP A 111 -5.75 9.05 11.86
N LEU A 112 -5.16 9.73 12.86
CA LEU A 112 -4.95 11.19 12.84
C LEU A 112 -4.02 11.63 11.71
N ALA A 113 -3.06 10.77 11.35
CA ALA A 113 -2.09 11.04 10.30
C ALA A 113 -2.65 10.81 8.89
N CYS A 114 -3.70 9.99 8.73
CA CYS A 114 -4.12 9.56 7.40
C CYS A 114 -4.75 10.71 6.59
N PRO A 115 -4.17 11.13 5.44
CA PRO A 115 -4.73 12.22 4.64
C PRO A 115 -6.00 11.85 3.88
N VAL A 116 -6.36 10.56 3.88
CA VAL A 116 -7.56 10.00 3.24
C VAL A 116 -8.46 9.29 4.26
N GLU A 117 -8.28 9.60 5.54
CA GLU A 117 -9.19 9.25 6.64
C GLU A 117 -9.50 7.73 6.71
N ILE A 118 -8.48 6.90 6.52
CA ILE A 118 -8.59 5.46 6.74
C ILE A 118 -8.50 5.21 8.25
N PRO A 119 -9.50 4.56 8.88
CA PRO A 119 -9.47 4.18 10.28
C PRO A 119 -8.57 2.94 10.48
N LEU A 120 -7.26 3.09 10.21
CA LEU A 120 -6.28 2.01 10.24
C LEU A 120 -6.25 1.29 11.59
N SER A 121 -6.39 2.01 12.69
CA SER A 121 -6.40 1.42 14.02
C SER A 121 -7.57 0.44 14.18
N LYS A 122 -8.76 0.79 13.69
CA LYS A 122 -9.95 -0.08 13.69
C LYS A 122 -9.77 -1.30 12.79
N VAL A 123 -9.19 -1.11 11.60
CA VAL A 123 -8.87 -2.23 10.69
C VAL A 123 -7.92 -3.22 11.38
N ILE A 124 -6.85 -2.72 12.01
CA ILE A 124 -5.88 -3.55 12.72
C ILE A 124 -6.51 -4.23 13.94
N TRP A 125 -7.36 -3.54 14.70
CA TRP A 125 -8.10 -4.14 15.82
C TRP A 125 -9.00 -5.28 15.37
N GLY A 126 -9.78 -5.10 14.30
CA GLY A 126 -10.60 -6.19 13.78
C GLY A 126 -9.78 -7.35 13.21
N LEU A 127 -8.56 -7.12 12.73
CA LEU A 127 -7.63 -8.20 12.41
C LEU A 127 -7.15 -8.95 13.66
N LYS A 128 -6.93 -8.26 14.79
CA LYS A 128 -6.63 -8.92 16.07
C LYS A 128 -7.80 -9.79 16.54
N GLU A 129 -9.04 -9.30 16.43
CA GLU A 129 -10.24 -10.08 16.79
C GLU A 129 -10.32 -11.36 15.95
N ARG A 130 -10.08 -11.26 14.64
CA ARG A 130 -10.02 -12.42 13.74
C ARG A 130 -8.88 -13.38 14.06
N TYR A 131 -7.76 -12.88 14.60
CA TYR A 131 -6.66 -13.72 15.06
C TYR A 131 -7.08 -14.57 16.25
N VAL A 132 -7.68 -13.95 17.26
CA VAL A 132 -8.09 -14.60 18.51
C VAL A 132 -9.25 -15.58 18.28
N ALA A 133 -10.21 -15.23 17.42
CA ALA A 133 -11.34 -16.12 17.11
C ALA A 133 -10.94 -17.45 16.43
N LYS A 134 -9.70 -17.56 15.93
CA LYS A 134 -9.14 -18.77 15.31
C LYS A 134 -8.18 -19.55 16.21
N ALA A 135 -7.78 -18.99 17.35
CA ALA A 135 -6.86 -19.60 18.31
C ALA A 135 -7.63 -20.45 19.34
#